data_AF-A0A1V6GT98-F1
#
_entry.id   AF-A0A1V6GT98-F1
#
_cell.length_a   1.000
_cell.length_b   1.000
_cell.length_c   1.000
_cell.angle_alpha   90.00
_cell.angle_beta   90.00
_cell.angle_gamma   90.00
#
_symmetry.space_group_name_H-M   'P 1'
#
loop_
_entity.id
_entity.type
_entity.pdbx_description
1 polymer ?
#
loop_
_entity_poly.entity_id
_entity_poly.type
_entity_poly.pdbx_seq_one_letter_code
_entity_poly.pdbx_strand_id
1 'polypeptide(L)' 'MENPIKTFLVQKGISTIEFARIAGVHGITAHNLMVGYQLKLSERVLAALEKLGGDSENLRKEYEAWRQLSR' A
#
# COMPACT_ATOMS: atom_id res chain seq x y z
N MET A 1 4.75 4.02 -14.45
CA MET A 1 3.67 3.16 -13.92
C MET A 1 3.43 3.57 -12.48
N GLU A 2 2.19 3.87 -12.09
CA GLU A 2 1.90 4.35 -10.73
C GLU A 2 1.82 3.19 -9.72
N ASN A 3 2.15 3.48 -8.46
CA ASN A 3 2.05 2.49 -7.39
C ASN A 3 0.57 2.15 -7.12
N PRO A 4 0.14 0.88 -7.28
CA PRO A 4 -1.27 0.50 -7.18
C PRO A 4 -1.87 0.79 -5.80
N ILE A 5 -1.09 0.66 -4.73
CA ILE A 5 -1.54 0.99 -3.37
C ILE A 5 -1.78 2.50 -3.23
N LYS A 6 -0.88 3.31 -3.79
CA LYS A 6 -1.04 4.77 -3.77
C LYS A 6 -2.30 5.17 -4.53
N THR A 7 -2.52 4.60 -5.72
CA THR A 7 -3.72 4.84 -6.53
C THR A 7 -5.00 4.44 -5.79
N PHE A 8 -5.01 3.27 -5.16
CA PHE A 8 -6.13 2.80 -4.34
C PHE A 8 -6.47 3.79 -3.20
N LEU A 9 -5.46 4.25 -2.45
CA LEU A 9 -5.68 5.17 -1.35
C LEU A 9 -6.20 6.53 -1.83
N VAL A 10 -5.69 7.05 -2.96
CA VAL A 10 -6.18 8.29 -3.57
C VAL A 10 -7.65 8.16 -3.98
N GLN A 11 -8.05 7.03 -4.59
CA GLN A 11 -9.45 6.77 -4.97
C GLN A 11 -10.38 6.72 -3.75
N LYS A 12 -9.86 6.28 -2.60
CA LYS A 12 -10.59 6.25 -1.32
C LYS A 12 -10.54 7.58 -0.57
N GLY A 13 -9.80 8.57 -1.06
CA GLY A 13 -9.60 9.86 -0.38
C GLY A 13 -8.74 9.76 0.89
N ILE A 14 -7.91 8.72 1.01
CA ILE A 14 -7.13 8.42 2.22
C ILE A 14 -5.71 8.94 2.06
N SER A 15 -5.26 9.73 3.04
CA SER A 15 -3.88 10.21 3.07
C SER A 15 -2.90 9.12 3.54
N THR A 16 -1.62 9.22 3.16
CA THR A 16 -0.58 8.28 3.62
C THR A 16 -0.45 8.24 5.15
N ILE A 17 -0.63 9.38 5.82
CA ILE A 17 -0.56 9.47 7.29
C ILE A 17 -1.75 8.76 7.93
N GLU A 18 -2.95 8.95 7.37
CA GLU A 18 -4.16 8.27 7.82
C GLU A 18 -4.06 6.77 7.61
N PHE A 19 -3.58 6.34 6.44
CA PHE A 19 -3.31 4.93 6.16
C PHE A 19 -2.32 4.32 7.17
N ALA A 20 -1.25 5.05 7.52
CA ALA A 20 -0.29 4.58 8.53
C ALA A 20 -0.95 4.32 9.89
N ARG A 21 -1.89 5.18 10.30
CA ARG A 21 -2.68 5.00 11.53
C ARG A 21 -3.59 3.79 11.44
N ILE A 22 -4.30 3.61 10.33
CA ILE A 22 -5.22 2.46 10.11
C ILE A 22 -4.44 1.13 10.12
N ALA A 23 -3.27 1.11 9.49
CA ALA A 23 -2.40 -0.06 9.44
C ALA A 23 -1.59 -0.30 10.73
N GLY A 24 -1.59 0.65 11.68
CA GLY A 24 -0.77 0.53 12.89
C GLY A 24 0.73 0.42 12.58
N VAL A 25 1.20 1.20 11.60
CA VAL A 25 2.61 1.28 11.18
C VAL A 25 3.13 2.71 11.33
N HIS A 26 4.46 2.87 11.37
CA HIS A 26 5.05 4.21 11.36
C HIS A 26 4.79 4.93 10.02
N GLY A 27 4.68 6.26 10.07
CA GLY A 27 4.52 7.08 8.88
C GLY A 27 5.63 6.89 7.85
N ILE A 28 6.87 6.66 8.30
CA ILE A 28 8.00 6.30 7.43
C ILE A 28 7.77 4.98 6.71
N THR A 29 7.19 3.97 7.37
CA THR A 29 6.87 2.68 6.74
C THR A 29 5.82 2.87 5.64
N ALA A 30 4.76 3.64 5.91
CA ALA A 30 3.75 3.95 4.91
C ALA A 30 4.33 4.79 3.76
N HIS A 31 5.22 5.76 4.03
CA HIS A 31 5.90 6.52 2.99
C HIS A 31 6.76 5.62 2.10
N ASN A 32 7.59 4.77 2.71
CA ASN A 32 8.44 3.79 2.01
C ASN A 32 7.62 2.85 1.13
N LEU A 33 6.41 2.48 1.57
CA LEU A 33 5.47 1.72 0.76
C LEU A 33 5.05 2.50 -0.51
N MET A 34 4.68 3.78 -0.37
CA MET A 34 4.22 4.62 -1.48
C MET A 34 5.30 4.85 -2.54
N VAL A 35 6.55 5.00 -2.13
CA VAL A 35 7.68 5.22 -3.04
C VAL A 35 8.33 3.92 -3.51
N GLY A 36 7.85 2.75 -3.04
CA GLY A 36 8.33 1.46 -3.48
C GLY A 36 9.66 1.02 -2.86
N TYR A 37 10.03 1.47 -1.67
CA TYR A 37 11.21 0.92 -0.97
C TYR A 37 10.96 -0.47 -0.38
N GLN A 38 9.69 -0.85 -0.18
CA GLN A 38 9.35 -2.19 0.32
C GLN A 38 9.21 -3.20 -0.82
N LEU A 39 9.75 -4.40 -0.61
CA LEU A 39 9.64 -5.49 -1.59
C LEU A 39 8.34 -6.30 -1.41
N LYS A 40 7.87 -6.40 -0.16
CA LYS A 40 6.69 -7.16 0.22
C LYS A 40 5.82 -6.33 1.16
N LEU A 41 4.51 -6.54 1.06
CA LEU A 41 3.54 -5.96 1.98
C LEU A 41 3.54 -6.76 3.27
N SER A 42 3.44 -6.07 4.41
CA SER A 42 3.26 -6.74 5.70
C SER A 42 1.80 -7.13 5.90
N GLU A 43 1.54 -8.13 6.73
CA GLU A 43 0.18 -8.55 7.14
C GLU A 43 -0.65 -7.38 7.66
N ARG A 44 -0.02 -6.42 8.37
CA ARG A 44 -0.69 -5.22 8.86
C ARG A 44 -1.15 -4.29 7.74
N VAL A 45 -0.35 -4.16 6.69
CA VAL A 45 -0.69 -3.37 5.49
C VAL A 45 -1.81 -4.06 4.72
N LEU A 46 -1.73 -5.39 4.53
CA LEU A 46 -2.77 -6.16 3.86
C LEU A 46 -4.10 -6.06 4.60
N ALA A 47 -4.11 -6.30 5.91
CA ALA A 47 -5.32 -6.16 6.73
C ALA A 47 -5.90 -4.74 6.69
N ALA A 48 -5.06 -3.71 6.59
CA ALA A 48 -5.54 -2.33 6.43
C ALA A 48 -6.20 -2.11 5.07
N LEU A 49 -5.64 -2.67 3.99
CA LEU A 49 -6.24 -2.59 2.66
C LEU A 49 -7.61 -3.28 2.61
N GLU A 50 -7.76 -4.44 3.26
CA GLU A 50 -9.05 -5.13 3.38
C GLU A 50 -10.07 -4.30 4.14
N LYS A 51 -9.67 -3.70 5.28
CA LYS A 51 -10.55 -2.83 6.07
C LYS A 51 -11.06 -1.63 5.27
N LEU A 52 -10.28 -1.16 4.30
CA LEU A 52 -10.65 -0.07 3.40
C LEU A 52 -11.50 -0.53 2.20
N GLY A 53 -11.87 -1.81 2.17
CA GLY A 53 -12.66 -2.43 1.11
C GLY A 53 -11.86 -2.67 -0.17
N GLY A 54 -10.54 -2.87 -0.05
CA GLY A 54 -9.69 -3.33 -1.15
C GLY A 54 -9.55 -4.85 -1.14
N ASP A 55 -9.36 -5.44 -2.31
CA ASP A 55 -8.90 -6.83 -2.44
C ASP A 55 -7.39 -6.86 -2.16
N SER A 56 -7.02 -7.23 -0.93
CA SER A 56 -5.64 -7.23 -0.46
C SER A 56 -4.74 -8.17 -1.26
N GLU A 57 -5.25 -9.33 -1.67
CA GLU A 57 -4.52 -10.33 -2.46
C GLU A 57 -4.25 -9.83 -3.87
N ASN A 58 -5.25 -9.20 -4.50
CA ASN A 58 -5.06 -8.57 -5.80
C ASN A 58 -4.09 -7.38 -5.71
N LEU A 59 -4.28 -6.49 -4.75
CA LEU A 59 -3.40 -5.33 -4.52
C LEU A 59 -1.96 -5.76 -4.19
N ARG A 60 -1.77 -6.89 -3.49
CA ARG A 60 -0.43 -7.46 -3.25
C ARG A 60 0.23 -7.87 -4.56
N LYS A 61 -0.47 -8.64 -5.39
CA LYS A 61 0.06 -9.12 -6.68
C LYS A 61 0.39 -7.94 -7.59
N GLU A 62 -0.50 -6.96 -7.68
CA GLU A 62 -0.27 -5.74 -8.47
C GLU A 62 0.93 -4.95 -7.95
N TYR A 63 1.05 -4.79 -6.63
CA TYR A 63 2.18 -4.08 -6.03
C TYR A 63 3.52 -4.78 -6.30
N GLU A 64 3.57 -6.10 -6.13
CA GLU A 64 4.77 -6.89 -6.37
C GLU A 64 5.17 -6.87 -7.86
N ALA A 65 4.20 -6.98 -8.76
CA ALA A 65 4.43 -6.85 -10.21
C ALA A 65 4.93 -5.45 -10.58
N TRP A 66 4.28 -4.40 -10.06
CA TRP A 66 4.70 -3.01 -10.25
C TRP A 66 6.14 -2.78 -9.75
N ARG A 67 6.50 -3.37 -8.60
CA ARG A 67 7.87 -3.30 -8.05
C ARG A 67 8.90 -3.99 -8.92
N GLN A 68 8.58 -5.13 -9.53
CA GLN A 68 9.48 -5.82 -10.45
C GLN A 68 9.72 -5.01 -11.73
N LEU A 69 8.69 -4.34 -12.24
CA LEU A 69 8.77 -3.49 -13.44
C LEU A 69 9.44 -2.14 -13.21
N SER A 70 9.45 -1.66 -11.96
CA SER A 70 10.08 -0.37 -11.58
C SER A 70 11.56 -0.52 -11.21
N ARG A 71 12.21 -1.61 -11.64
CA ARG A 71 13.59 -1.95 -11.33
C ARG A 71 14.56 -1.58 -12.45
#